data_AF-A0A7C3WNN3-F1
#
_entry.id   AF-A0A7C3WNN3-F1
#
_cell.length_a   1.000
_cell.length_b   1.000
_cell.length_c   1.000
_cell.angle_alpha   90.00
_cell.angle_beta   90.00
_cell.angle_gamma   90.00
#
_symmetry.space_group_name_H-M   'P 1'
#
loop_
_entity.id
_entity.type
_entity.pdbx_description
1 polymer ?
#
loop_
_entity_poly.entity_id
_entity_poly.type
_entity_poly.pdbx_seq_one_letter_code
_entity_poly.pdbx_strand_id
1 'polypeptide(L)'
;WPSDWYVDWEAEIRQPLLQGAGVQFNRIAGPGARPGVYNGIILARINTDIRLTEFEAAVRNLVMDVERTYWELWLAYHELETAKQARDAMLETWMATKTKLELGARGGTRAAESQVREQYFLYQSLVQEALNKVYTVENNLRYLMGISATDGRLFRPSDEPTMAKITFPWEEVHQEALVRSVELRRLRWRVKQREMELIAAKNFLLPRLDAVGRYRWLGLGDDLISTKRYDEANITAYQSLTEGRFQEWAFGLELDIPIGFRRELAAVRNAQLNLAKERALLQEAELEVSHQIAQAIRDLEGTYELMRTAYSRLQAAKHNADTFQTIVELGAETEETRGAGAIFLRLESLRRLAESKNNFYRSLAAYNQSIALVHYRKGSLLEYNGVYLAEGPWPAKAYFDAVRRARERDAALYLDYGYTLPRVLSRGTYQQHLGTTQGQPAEQSQQPAQEPASGHGKSLPGPAGGPTEESILEAPEPPQTNGRPKADSGIGVAFAESPPAGADRRRPAPSWTSEVQPAAYSQQVAPPSQTTPARQEEQSSASASGPAAPDGYLHSDGQRLPNGQGTKANFSASPTAVYHATGQTLPTTPTASTASGWKAIQR
;
A
#
# COMPACT_ATOMS: atom_id res chain seq x y z
N TRP A 1 -42.62 35.62 42.07
CA TRP A 1 -42.20 34.21 42.21
C TRP A 1 -41.20 34.16 43.34
N PRO A 2 -41.31 33.20 44.27
CA PRO A 2 -40.18 32.78 45.11
C PRO A 2 -39.00 32.36 44.22
N SER A 3 -37.78 32.42 44.76
CA SER A 3 -36.55 32.06 44.06
C SER A 3 -35.75 31.06 44.87
N ASP A 4 -36.15 29.81 44.80
CA ASP A 4 -35.55 28.72 45.55
C ASP A 4 -34.23 28.31 44.86
N TRP A 5 -33.10 28.44 45.56
CA TRP A 5 -31.79 28.01 45.08
C TRP A 5 -31.37 26.70 45.76
N TYR A 6 -30.87 25.78 44.95
CA TYR A 6 -30.39 24.47 45.35
C TYR A 6 -28.95 24.32 44.85
N VAL A 7 -28.05 23.86 45.73
CA VAL A 7 -26.64 23.62 45.43
C VAL A 7 -26.26 22.30 46.08
N ASP A 8 -25.80 21.33 45.29
CA ASP A 8 -25.39 20.02 45.77
C ASP A 8 -23.95 19.65 45.40
N TRP A 9 -23.40 18.76 46.23
CA TRP A 9 -22.15 18.03 45.98
C TRP A 9 -22.44 16.54 46.12
N GLU A 10 -22.49 15.83 44.99
CA GLU A 10 -22.67 14.37 44.94
C GLU A 10 -21.35 13.65 44.62
N ALA A 11 -21.07 12.58 45.38
CA ALA A 11 -20.04 11.60 45.08
C ALA A 11 -20.68 10.19 45.00
N GLU A 12 -20.62 9.56 43.81
CA GLU A 12 -20.99 8.15 43.62
C GLU A 12 -19.74 7.27 43.49
N ILE A 13 -19.71 6.17 44.26
CA ILE A 13 -18.80 5.04 44.07
C ILE A 13 -19.66 3.84 43.65
N ARG A 14 -19.36 3.27 42.48
CA ARG A 14 -20.06 2.12 41.91
C ARG A 14 -19.08 0.99 41.61
N GLN A 15 -19.30 -0.18 42.22
CA GLN A 15 -18.48 -1.37 42.04
C GLN A 15 -19.33 -2.54 41.49
N PRO A 16 -19.15 -2.96 40.23
CA PRO A 16 -19.85 -4.12 39.70
C PRO A 16 -19.29 -5.42 40.29
N LEU A 17 -20.19 -6.35 40.64
CA LEU A 17 -19.91 -7.61 41.34
C LEU A 17 -20.19 -8.87 40.50
N LEU A 18 -21.05 -8.78 39.47
CA LEU A 18 -21.36 -9.90 38.55
C LEU A 18 -21.07 -9.56 37.07
N GLN A 19 -22.06 -9.16 36.27
CA GLN A 19 -21.88 -8.90 34.82
C GLN A 19 -20.72 -7.94 34.47
N GLY A 20 -20.50 -6.89 35.28
CA GLY A 20 -19.39 -5.95 35.11
C GLY A 20 -18.12 -6.29 35.89
N ALA A 21 -18.12 -7.40 36.65
CA ALA A 21 -16.95 -7.86 37.38
C ALA A 21 -16.01 -8.69 36.50
N GLY A 22 -14.78 -8.86 36.98
CA GLY A 22 -13.74 -9.60 36.29
C GLY A 22 -12.92 -8.74 35.33
N VAL A 23 -11.61 -8.82 35.52
CA VAL A 23 -10.60 -8.08 34.73
C VAL A 23 -10.71 -8.41 33.22
N GLN A 24 -11.12 -9.63 32.87
CA GLN A 24 -11.29 -10.05 31.48
C GLN A 24 -12.42 -9.32 30.74
N PHE A 25 -13.60 -9.15 31.37
CA PHE A 25 -14.70 -8.41 30.74
C PHE A 25 -14.35 -6.94 30.55
N ASN A 26 -13.84 -6.28 31.60
CA ASN A 26 -13.49 -4.86 31.55
C ASN A 26 -12.33 -4.57 30.59
N ARG A 27 -11.39 -5.50 30.37
CA ARG A 27 -10.35 -5.39 29.33
C ARG A 27 -10.88 -5.61 27.90
N ILE A 28 -11.93 -6.40 27.68
CA ILE A 28 -12.47 -6.73 26.34
C ILE A 28 -13.61 -5.79 25.93
N ALA A 29 -14.63 -5.64 26.78
CA ALA A 29 -15.83 -4.87 26.49
C ALA A 29 -15.66 -3.38 26.83
N GLY A 30 -14.95 -3.07 27.92
CA GLY A 30 -14.82 -1.71 28.46
C GLY A 30 -15.96 -1.33 29.42
N PRO A 31 -15.80 -0.25 30.21
CA PRO A 31 -16.84 0.24 31.11
C PRO A 31 -18.05 0.74 30.33
N GLY A 32 -19.27 0.46 30.83
CA GLY A 32 -20.53 0.90 30.21
C GLY A 32 -20.86 0.24 28.86
N ALA A 33 -20.16 -0.83 28.49
CA ALA A 33 -20.40 -1.57 27.25
C ALA A 33 -21.84 -2.10 27.14
N ARG A 34 -22.35 -2.19 25.91
CA ARG A 34 -23.70 -2.69 25.60
C ARG A 34 -23.60 -3.90 24.68
N PRO A 35 -24.56 -4.84 24.69
CA PRO A 35 -24.57 -5.97 23.75
C PRO A 35 -24.42 -5.50 22.29
N GLY A 36 -23.33 -5.91 21.64
CA GLY A 36 -22.99 -5.51 20.26
C GLY A 36 -22.06 -4.30 20.11
N VAL A 37 -21.74 -3.56 21.19
CA VAL A 37 -20.78 -2.44 21.16
C VAL A 37 -19.72 -2.64 22.25
N TYR A 38 -18.50 -2.96 21.81
CA TYR A 38 -17.34 -3.26 22.65
C TYR A 38 -16.23 -2.26 22.37
N ASN A 39 -15.66 -1.64 23.41
CA ASN A 39 -14.62 -0.60 23.33
C ASN A 39 -13.46 -0.87 24.30
N GLY A 40 -13.22 -2.13 24.70
CA GLY A 40 -12.18 -2.46 25.67
C GLY A 40 -10.76 -2.36 25.11
N ILE A 41 -9.81 -2.19 26.03
CA ILE A 41 -8.36 -2.01 25.76
C ILE A 41 -7.79 -3.13 24.88
N ILE A 42 -8.27 -4.37 25.03
CA ILE A 42 -7.84 -5.50 24.19
C ILE A 42 -8.31 -5.34 22.75
N LEU A 43 -9.55 -4.90 22.54
CA LEU A 43 -10.07 -4.70 21.20
C LEU A 43 -9.39 -3.52 20.52
N ALA A 44 -9.10 -2.45 21.27
CA ALA A 44 -8.23 -1.37 20.82
C ALA A 44 -6.82 -1.87 20.42
N ARG A 45 -6.24 -2.81 21.17
CA ARG A 45 -4.94 -3.41 20.83
C ARG A 45 -4.99 -4.28 19.56
N ILE A 46 -6.00 -5.15 19.43
CA ILE A 46 -6.20 -5.93 18.19
C ILE A 46 -6.41 -4.99 17.00
N ASN A 47 -7.13 -3.88 17.19
CA ASN A 47 -7.27 -2.84 16.17
C ASN A 47 -5.92 -2.17 15.82
N THR A 48 -5.02 -1.90 16.78
CA THR A 48 -3.66 -1.40 16.46
C THR A 48 -2.82 -2.43 15.71
N ASP A 49 -2.91 -3.72 16.08
CA ASP A 49 -2.21 -4.80 15.37
C ASP A 49 -2.75 -4.95 13.92
N ILE A 50 -4.08 -4.78 13.73
CA ILE A 50 -4.71 -4.71 12.40
C ILE A 50 -4.20 -3.48 11.61
N ARG A 51 -4.16 -2.28 12.21
CA ARG A 51 -3.63 -1.08 11.54
C ARG A 51 -2.16 -1.23 11.14
N LEU A 52 -1.35 -1.90 11.95
CA LEU A 52 0.04 -2.21 11.59
C LEU A 52 0.09 -3.10 10.33
N THR A 53 -0.74 -4.15 10.25
CA THR A 53 -0.82 -4.98 9.03
C THR A 53 -1.40 -4.22 7.83
N GLU A 54 -2.34 -3.28 8.02
CA GLU A 54 -2.87 -2.48 6.93
C GLU A 54 -1.84 -1.47 6.38
N PHE A 55 -0.99 -0.91 7.25
CA PHE A 55 0.17 -0.10 6.87
C PHE A 55 1.24 -0.93 6.14
N GLU A 56 1.60 -2.10 6.67
CA GLU A 56 2.55 -3.02 6.04
C GLU A 56 2.10 -3.46 4.64
N ALA A 57 0.80 -3.76 4.47
CA ALA A 57 0.22 -4.06 3.16
C ALA A 57 0.30 -2.86 2.21
N ALA A 58 0.02 -1.64 2.69
CA ALA A 58 0.13 -0.43 1.87
C ALA A 58 1.56 -0.17 1.39
N VAL A 59 2.57 -0.30 2.26
CA VAL A 59 3.99 -0.14 1.89
C VAL A 59 4.46 -1.25 0.94
N ARG A 60 4.10 -2.52 1.21
CA ARG A 60 4.38 -3.65 0.30
C ARG A 60 3.82 -3.40 -1.10
N ASN A 61 2.58 -2.91 -1.19
CA ASN A 61 1.94 -2.65 -2.47
C ASN A 61 2.62 -1.47 -3.20
N LEU A 62 2.93 -0.37 -2.51
CA LEU A 62 3.68 0.76 -3.08
C LEU A 62 5.06 0.34 -3.61
N VAL A 63 5.80 -0.50 -2.87
CA VAL A 63 7.10 -1.03 -3.31
C VAL A 63 6.95 -1.87 -4.58
N MET A 64 5.93 -2.74 -4.66
CA MET A 64 5.62 -3.50 -5.89
C MET A 64 5.26 -2.58 -7.07
N ASP A 65 4.41 -1.58 -6.86
CA ASP A 65 4.00 -0.66 -7.92
C ASP A 65 5.19 0.19 -8.43
N VAL A 66 6.10 0.61 -7.54
CA VAL A 66 7.36 1.29 -7.91
C VAL A 66 8.29 0.36 -8.69
N GLU A 67 8.56 -0.85 -8.19
CA GLU A 67 9.46 -1.82 -8.85
C GLU A 67 8.93 -2.23 -10.23
N ARG A 68 7.62 -2.48 -10.33
CA ARG A 68 6.96 -2.75 -11.60
C ARG A 68 7.13 -1.58 -12.57
N THR A 69 6.85 -0.34 -12.13
CA THR A 69 6.93 0.85 -12.98
C THR A 69 8.37 1.15 -13.39
N TYR A 70 9.36 0.82 -12.55
CA TYR A 70 10.79 0.90 -12.89
C TYR A 70 11.14 -0.03 -14.06
N TRP A 71 10.70 -1.30 -14.02
CA TRP A 71 10.89 -2.24 -15.13
C TRP A 71 10.08 -1.86 -16.38
N GLU A 72 8.89 -1.26 -16.24
CA GLU A 72 8.13 -0.70 -17.38
C GLU A 72 8.85 0.50 -18.02
N LEU A 73 9.52 1.34 -17.23
CA LEU A 73 10.33 2.47 -17.73
C LEU A 73 11.58 1.96 -18.45
N TRP A 74 12.27 0.96 -17.87
CA TRP A 74 13.41 0.27 -18.48
C TRP A 74 13.04 -0.30 -19.86
N LEU A 75 11.88 -0.94 -19.95
CA LEU A 75 11.34 -1.47 -21.20
C LEU A 75 11.01 -0.37 -22.21
N ALA A 76 10.37 0.74 -21.79
CA ALA A 76 10.03 1.84 -22.67
C ALA A 76 11.28 2.50 -23.30
N TYR A 77 12.40 2.60 -22.56
CA TYR A 77 13.67 3.04 -23.12
C TYR A 77 14.21 2.10 -24.21
N HIS A 78 14.11 0.79 -24.00
CA HIS A 78 14.56 -0.19 -24.96
C HIS A 78 13.70 -0.20 -26.23
N GLU A 79 12.37 -0.09 -26.10
CA GLU A 79 11.46 0.09 -27.25
C GLU A 79 11.70 1.40 -28.02
N LEU A 80 12.10 2.48 -27.32
CA LEU A 80 12.53 3.72 -27.97
C LEU A 80 13.87 3.56 -28.72
N GLU A 81 14.79 2.75 -28.20
CA GLU A 81 16.06 2.46 -28.87
C GLU A 81 15.88 1.57 -30.11
N THR A 82 15.05 0.52 -30.04
CA THR A 82 14.75 -0.32 -31.20
C THR A 82 14.05 0.47 -32.30
N ALA A 83 13.09 1.33 -31.96
CA ALA A 83 12.40 2.20 -32.91
C ALA A 83 13.38 3.16 -33.60
N LYS A 84 14.33 3.75 -32.87
CA LYS A 84 15.39 4.62 -33.43
C LYS A 84 16.29 3.84 -34.40
N GLN A 85 16.84 2.70 -33.97
CA GLN A 85 17.72 1.85 -34.79
C GLN A 85 17.01 1.36 -36.05
N ALA A 86 15.74 0.97 -35.95
CA ALA A 86 14.93 0.56 -37.10
C ALA A 86 14.67 1.74 -38.05
N ARG A 87 14.26 2.92 -37.55
CA ARG A 87 14.11 4.15 -38.36
C ARG A 87 15.40 4.48 -39.13
N ASP A 88 16.55 4.39 -38.47
CA ASP A 88 17.83 4.78 -39.06
C ASP A 88 18.30 3.77 -40.13
N ALA A 89 18.05 2.47 -39.95
CA ALA A 89 18.23 1.46 -40.99
C ALA A 89 17.24 1.63 -42.17
N MET A 90 16.01 2.08 -41.91
CA MET A 90 15.05 2.44 -42.97
C MET A 90 15.46 3.73 -43.72
N LEU A 91 16.14 4.66 -43.05
CA LEU A 91 16.69 5.86 -43.69
C LEU A 91 17.87 5.51 -44.60
N GLU A 92 18.81 4.68 -44.14
CA GLU A 92 19.93 4.18 -44.94
C GLU A 92 19.42 3.44 -46.20
N THR A 93 18.46 2.52 -46.04
CA THR A 93 17.87 1.80 -47.18
C THR A 93 17.08 2.72 -48.11
N TRP A 94 16.42 3.77 -47.62
CA TRP A 94 15.76 4.76 -48.49
C TRP A 94 16.78 5.50 -49.34
N MET A 95 17.84 6.02 -48.74
CA MET A 95 18.91 6.75 -49.45
C MET A 95 19.64 5.86 -50.47
N ALA A 96 19.94 4.61 -50.11
CA ALA A 96 20.53 3.62 -51.01
C ALA A 96 19.59 3.20 -52.16
N THR A 97 18.26 3.23 -51.94
CA THR A 97 17.27 2.96 -53.00
C THR A 97 17.06 4.16 -53.92
N LYS A 98 17.06 5.38 -53.35
CA LYS A 98 16.93 6.64 -54.09
C LYS A 98 18.12 6.91 -55.01
N THR A 99 19.35 6.70 -54.53
CA THR A 99 20.55 6.79 -55.39
C THR A 99 20.55 5.75 -56.50
N LYS A 100 20.12 4.50 -56.23
CA LYS A 100 19.92 3.49 -57.29
C LYS A 100 18.87 3.92 -58.32
N LEU A 101 17.78 4.56 -57.90
CA LEU A 101 16.75 5.10 -58.80
C LEU A 101 17.28 6.25 -59.67
N GLU A 102 18.03 7.19 -59.09
CA GLU A 102 18.63 8.33 -59.79
C GLU A 102 19.70 7.90 -60.82
N LEU A 103 20.45 6.84 -60.52
CA LEU A 103 21.44 6.22 -61.42
C LEU A 103 20.83 5.26 -62.44
N GLY A 104 19.52 5.00 -62.41
CA GLY A 104 18.86 3.98 -63.25
C GLY A 104 19.32 2.54 -62.98
N ALA A 105 19.92 2.30 -61.81
CA ALA A 105 20.52 1.02 -61.44
C ALA A 105 19.47 -0.02 -61.03
N ARG A 106 19.81 -1.31 -61.13
CA ARG A 106 18.92 -2.41 -60.72
C ARG A 106 18.47 -2.27 -59.26
N GLY A 107 17.19 -2.53 -59.02
CA GLY A 107 16.51 -2.30 -57.74
C GLY A 107 15.98 -0.88 -57.54
N GLY A 108 16.55 0.12 -58.23
CA GLY A 108 16.10 1.51 -58.23
C GLY A 108 14.80 1.74 -58.99
N THR A 109 13.69 1.16 -58.53
CA THR A 109 12.35 1.42 -59.10
C THR A 109 11.58 2.45 -58.28
N ARG A 110 10.69 3.22 -58.93
CA ARG A 110 9.85 4.21 -58.23
C ARG A 110 8.95 3.57 -57.17
N ALA A 111 8.51 2.33 -57.40
CA ALA A 111 7.75 1.55 -56.43
C ALA A 111 8.59 1.17 -55.19
N ALA A 112 9.83 0.71 -55.39
CA ALA A 112 10.75 0.42 -54.29
C ALA A 112 11.06 1.70 -53.47
N GLU A 113 11.35 2.82 -54.14
CA GLU A 113 11.60 4.10 -53.45
C GLU A 113 10.38 4.54 -52.62
N SER A 114 9.16 4.46 -53.18
CA SER A 114 7.95 4.82 -52.44
C SER A 114 7.65 3.90 -51.25
N GLN A 115 7.92 2.59 -51.37
CA GLN A 115 7.67 1.64 -50.29
C GLN A 115 8.70 1.75 -49.15
N VAL A 116 9.99 1.93 -49.46
CA VAL A 116 11.00 2.17 -48.42
C VAL A 116 10.72 3.49 -47.69
N ARG A 117 10.27 4.52 -48.43
CA ARG A 117 9.90 5.83 -47.88
C ARG A 117 8.67 5.78 -46.97
N GLU A 118 7.64 4.99 -47.32
CA GLU A 118 6.50 4.70 -46.45
C GLU A 118 6.97 4.03 -45.16
N GLN A 119 7.79 2.97 -45.28
CA GLN A 119 8.28 2.21 -44.16
C GLN A 119 9.16 3.06 -43.22
N TYR A 120 9.94 4.01 -43.75
CA TYR A 120 10.69 5.00 -42.96
C TYR A 120 9.76 5.91 -42.13
N PHE A 121 8.70 6.47 -42.73
CA PHE A 121 7.76 7.33 -41.99
C PHE A 121 6.96 6.57 -40.93
N LEU A 122 6.63 5.30 -41.18
CA LEU A 122 6.05 4.39 -40.18
C LEU A 122 6.99 4.22 -38.98
N TYR A 123 8.29 3.98 -39.19
CA TYR A 123 9.23 3.93 -38.07
C TYR A 123 9.48 5.29 -37.41
N GLN A 124 9.33 6.40 -38.13
CA GLN A 124 9.41 7.74 -37.53
C GLN A 124 8.23 8.05 -36.60
N SER A 125 7.00 7.58 -36.90
CA SER A 125 5.88 7.70 -35.96
C SER A 125 6.03 6.76 -34.76
N LEU A 126 6.51 5.53 -34.95
CA LEU A 126 6.82 4.61 -33.84
C LEU A 126 7.86 5.17 -32.86
N VAL A 127 8.86 5.93 -33.35
CA VAL A 127 9.80 6.64 -32.46
C VAL A 127 9.10 7.72 -31.62
N GLN A 128 8.11 8.43 -32.18
CA GLN A 128 7.35 9.44 -31.46
C GLN A 128 6.41 8.78 -30.42
N GLU A 129 5.78 7.66 -30.77
CA GLU A 129 4.95 6.86 -29.86
C GLU A 129 5.77 6.32 -28.68
N ALA A 130 6.92 5.69 -28.94
CA ALA A 130 7.81 5.16 -27.90
C ALA A 130 8.37 6.27 -26.99
N LEU A 131 8.65 7.45 -27.54
CA LEU A 131 9.09 8.62 -26.78
C LEU A 131 7.99 9.16 -25.85
N ASN A 132 6.75 9.25 -26.33
CA ASN A 132 5.59 9.60 -25.50
C ASN A 132 5.32 8.54 -24.42
N LYS A 133 5.56 7.25 -24.72
CA LYS A 133 5.46 6.15 -23.74
C LYS A 133 6.49 6.32 -22.61
N VAL A 134 7.75 6.65 -22.92
CA VAL A 134 8.78 6.93 -21.89
C VAL A 134 8.31 8.04 -20.94
N TYR A 135 7.85 9.18 -21.44
CA TYR A 135 7.34 10.27 -20.59
C TYR A 135 6.11 9.86 -19.75
N THR A 136 5.22 9.04 -20.31
CA THR A 136 4.02 8.56 -19.61
C THR A 136 4.39 7.67 -18.42
N VAL A 137 5.29 6.70 -18.62
CA VAL A 137 5.74 5.78 -17.56
C VAL A 137 6.62 6.52 -16.54
N GLU A 138 7.46 7.46 -16.98
CA GLU A 138 8.26 8.30 -16.08
C GLU A 138 7.37 9.17 -15.17
N ASN A 139 6.32 9.78 -15.71
CA ASN A 139 5.36 10.57 -14.92
C ASN A 139 4.63 9.70 -13.87
N ASN A 140 4.30 8.45 -14.21
CA ASN A 140 3.73 7.51 -13.25
C ASN A 140 4.74 7.14 -12.15
N LEU A 141 6.01 6.91 -12.50
CA LEU A 141 7.07 6.63 -11.53
C LEU A 141 7.31 7.83 -10.59
N ARG A 142 7.32 9.06 -11.13
CA ARG A 142 7.39 10.31 -10.35
C ARG A 142 6.24 10.42 -9.35
N TYR A 143 5.00 10.14 -9.79
CA TYR A 143 3.83 10.17 -8.92
C TYR A 143 3.95 9.17 -7.77
N LEU A 144 4.37 7.93 -8.03
CA LEU A 144 4.59 6.90 -6.99
C LEU A 144 5.69 7.29 -5.99
N MET A 145 6.75 7.97 -6.45
CA MET A 145 7.83 8.48 -5.60
C MET A 145 7.51 9.84 -4.93
N GLY A 146 6.35 10.44 -5.20
CA GLY A 146 5.97 11.77 -4.68
C GLY A 146 6.79 12.94 -5.26
N ILE A 147 7.47 12.75 -6.39
CA ILE A 147 8.33 13.76 -7.05
C ILE A 147 7.51 14.58 -8.04
N SER A 148 7.81 15.88 -8.17
CA SER A 148 7.16 16.74 -9.16
C SER A 148 7.37 16.26 -10.61
N ALA A 149 6.31 16.38 -11.42
CA ALA A 149 6.35 16.16 -12.86
C ALA A 149 7.24 17.19 -13.60
N THR A 150 7.49 18.37 -13.03
CA THR A 150 8.06 19.53 -13.74
C THR A 150 9.54 19.84 -13.43
N ASP A 151 10.27 18.93 -12.78
CA ASP A 151 11.69 19.12 -12.41
C ASP A 151 12.66 19.20 -13.62
N GLY A 152 12.18 19.00 -14.86
CA GLY A 152 12.94 19.17 -16.11
C GLY A 152 14.03 18.13 -16.38
N ARG A 153 14.47 17.39 -15.35
CA ARG A 153 15.26 16.16 -15.48
C ARG A 153 14.43 15.05 -16.13
N LEU A 154 15.10 14.00 -16.62
CA LEU A 154 14.50 12.78 -17.18
C LEU A 154 15.16 11.57 -16.51
N PHE A 155 14.38 10.70 -15.86
CA PHE A 155 14.90 9.50 -15.20
C PHE A 155 15.19 8.39 -16.21
N ARG A 156 16.37 7.75 -16.08
CA ARG A 156 16.77 6.55 -16.82
C ARG A 156 17.21 5.47 -15.84
N PRO A 157 16.60 4.27 -15.86
CA PRO A 157 17.07 3.11 -15.08
C PRO A 157 18.55 2.80 -15.34
N SER A 158 19.29 2.49 -14.28
CA SER A 158 20.72 2.13 -14.31
C SER A 158 20.95 0.63 -14.49
N ASP A 159 20.00 -0.19 -14.05
CA ASP A 159 20.27 -1.59 -13.73
C ASP A 159 19.89 -2.53 -14.90
N GLU A 160 20.65 -3.61 -15.03
CA GLU A 160 20.37 -4.63 -16.04
C GLU A 160 19.52 -5.77 -15.45
N PRO A 161 18.40 -6.15 -16.11
CA PRO A 161 17.54 -7.24 -15.65
C PRO A 161 18.25 -8.60 -15.72
N THR A 162 18.00 -9.44 -14.72
CA THR A 162 18.61 -10.77 -14.62
C THR A 162 18.06 -11.71 -15.69
N MET A 163 18.95 -12.41 -16.40
CA MET A 163 18.63 -13.47 -17.37
C MET A 163 18.83 -14.89 -16.81
N ALA A 164 19.43 -15.04 -15.62
CA ALA A 164 19.70 -16.34 -14.99
C ALA A 164 18.41 -17.00 -14.49
N LYS A 165 18.29 -18.34 -14.62
CA LYS A 165 17.11 -19.08 -14.13
C LYS A 165 17.09 -19.15 -12.60
N ILE A 166 16.38 -18.23 -11.97
CA ILE A 166 15.95 -18.36 -10.58
C ILE A 166 14.81 -19.39 -10.53
N THR A 167 14.85 -20.29 -9.55
CA THR A 167 13.86 -21.34 -9.31
C THR A 167 13.47 -21.34 -7.83
N PHE A 168 12.18 -21.43 -7.54
CA PHE A 168 11.65 -21.42 -6.18
C PHE A 168 11.01 -22.77 -5.82
N PRO A 169 11.46 -23.47 -4.78
CA PRO A 169 10.81 -24.70 -4.32
C PRO A 169 9.43 -24.40 -3.74
N TRP A 170 8.42 -25.13 -4.21
CA TRP A 170 7.02 -24.92 -3.84
C TRP A 170 6.78 -24.95 -2.33
N GLU A 171 7.33 -25.94 -1.64
CA GLU A 171 7.03 -26.19 -0.23
C GLU A 171 7.51 -25.05 0.69
N GLU A 172 8.73 -24.54 0.47
CA GLU A 172 9.29 -23.42 1.22
C GLU A 172 8.49 -22.14 0.99
N VAL A 173 8.21 -21.80 -0.28
CA VAL A 173 7.46 -20.57 -0.61
C VAL A 173 6.03 -20.64 -0.09
N HIS A 174 5.38 -21.79 -0.16
CA HIS A 174 4.02 -21.99 0.36
C HIS A 174 3.99 -21.87 1.90
N GLN A 175 4.90 -22.53 2.62
CA GLN A 175 5.00 -22.44 4.08
C GLN A 175 5.34 -21.01 4.54
N GLU A 176 6.33 -20.37 3.93
CA GLU A 176 6.68 -18.98 4.24
C GLU A 176 5.50 -18.04 4.01
N ALA A 177 4.77 -18.17 2.89
CA ALA A 177 3.62 -17.31 2.61
C ALA A 177 2.46 -17.51 3.60
N LEU A 178 2.17 -18.75 4.01
CA LEU A 178 1.14 -19.01 5.02
C LEU A 178 1.47 -18.37 6.39
N VAL A 179 2.75 -18.10 6.68
CA VAL A 179 3.20 -17.43 7.90
C VAL A 179 3.36 -15.92 7.73
N ARG A 180 3.98 -15.49 6.62
CA ARG A 180 4.37 -14.10 6.33
C ARG A 180 3.26 -13.26 5.72
N SER A 181 2.29 -13.85 5.01
CA SER A 181 1.23 -13.09 4.30
C SER A 181 0.47 -12.15 5.23
N VAL A 182 0.54 -10.85 4.90
CA VAL A 182 -0.07 -9.76 5.65
C VAL A 182 -1.59 -9.92 5.71
N GLU A 183 -2.21 -10.43 4.65
CA GLU A 183 -3.66 -10.64 4.57
C GLU A 183 -4.13 -11.74 5.53
N LEU A 184 -3.37 -12.85 5.61
CA LEU A 184 -3.65 -13.95 6.54
C LEU A 184 -3.42 -13.51 7.99
N ARG A 185 -2.36 -12.73 8.26
CA ARG A 185 -2.14 -12.12 9.59
C ARG A 185 -3.31 -11.21 9.99
N ARG A 186 -3.80 -10.36 9.08
CA ARG A 186 -4.96 -9.48 9.28
C ARG A 186 -6.27 -10.26 9.53
N LEU A 187 -6.53 -11.33 8.78
CA LEU A 187 -7.69 -12.21 8.98
C LEU A 187 -7.61 -12.98 10.31
N ARG A 188 -6.43 -13.49 10.69
CA ARG A 188 -6.21 -14.13 12.00
C ARG A 188 -6.47 -13.16 13.17
N TRP A 189 -6.08 -11.88 13.03
CA TRP A 189 -6.47 -10.84 14.01
C TRP A 189 -7.98 -10.58 14.06
N ARG A 190 -8.68 -10.51 12.92
CA ARG A 190 -10.14 -10.36 12.88
C ARG A 190 -10.88 -11.55 13.51
N VAL A 191 -10.45 -12.78 13.23
CA VAL A 191 -10.94 -13.98 13.93
C VAL A 191 -10.72 -13.83 15.44
N LYS A 192 -9.55 -13.37 15.88
CA LYS A 192 -9.26 -13.19 17.30
C LYS A 192 -10.12 -12.10 17.96
N GLN A 193 -10.41 -11.03 17.24
CA GLN A 193 -11.41 -10.03 17.63
C GLN A 193 -12.78 -10.68 17.86
N ARG A 194 -13.31 -11.49 16.92
CA ARG A 194 -14.62 -12.15 17.09
C ARG A 194 -14.65 -13.15 18.25
N GLU A 195 -13.54 -13.80 18.55
CA GLU A 195 -13.44 -14.64 19.76
C GLU A 195 -13.59 -13.82 21.03
N MET A 196 -12.98 -12.63 21.10
CA MET A 196 -13.15 -11.71 22.24
C MET A 196 -14.57 -11.14 22.31
N GLU A 197 -15.14 -10.72 21.18
CA GLU A 197 -16.54 -10.26 21.09
C GLU A 197 -17.52 -11.35 21.54
N LEU A 198 -17.29 -12.62 21.19
CA LEU A 198 -18.11 -13.75 21.65
C LEU A 198 -17.96 -14.02 23.16
N ILE A 199 -16.77 -13.85 23.73
CA ILE A 199 -16.56 -13.97 25.18
C ILE A 199 -17.31 -12.84 25.92
N ALA A 200 -17.22 -11.60 25.44
CA ALA A 200 -17.96 -10.48 26.02
C ALA A 200 -19.49 -10.61 25.84
N ALA A 201 -19.95 -11.09 24.68
CA ALA A 201 -21.36 -11.38 24.44
C ALA A 201 -21.91 -12.41 25.42
N LYS A 202 -21.14 -13.48 25.72
CA LYS A 202 -21.52 -14.48 26.73
C LYS A 202 -21.59 -13.87 28.15
N ASN A 203 -20.73 -12.91 28.47
CA ASN A 203 -20.73 -12.30 29.81
C ASN A 203 -22.02 -11.48 30.07
N PHE A 204 -22.64 -10.90 29.03
CA PHE A 204 -23.95 -10.26 29.13
C PHE A 204 -25.12 -11.21 29.46
N LEU A 205 -24.91 -12.53 29.47
CA LEU A 205 -25.90 -13.48 30.00
C LEU A 205 -25.91 -13.55 31.54
N LEU A 206 -24.90 -12.98 32.21
CA LEU A 206 -24.90 -12.86 33.66
C LEU A 206 -25.79 -11.69 34.10
N PRO A 207 -26.51 -11.79 35.23
CA PRO A 207 -27.21 -10.65 35.82
C PRO A 207 -26.21 -9.58 36.27
N ARG A 208 -26.60 -8.31 36.19
CA ARG A 208 -25.79 -7.20 36.66
C ARG A 208 -26.12 -6.92 38.12
N LEU A 209 -25.12 -7.11 38.98
CA LEU A 209 -25.16 -6.72 40.38
C LEU A 209 -24.09 -5.64 40.58
N ASP A 210 -24.49 -4.44 40.96
CA ASP A 210 -23.60 -3.33 41.30
C ASP A 210 -23.79 -2.97 42.78
N ALA A 211 -22.69 -2.83 43.52
CA ALA A 211 -22.71 -2.12 44.80
C ALA A 211 -22.57 -0.62 44.53
N VAL A 212 -23.47 0.18 45.08
CA VAL A 212 -23.53 1.64 44.89
C VAL A 212 -23.49 2.32 46.25
N GLY A 213 -22.50 3.18 46.46
CA GLY A 213 -22.45 4.13 47.57
C GLY A 213 -22.56 5.54 47.02
N ARG A 214 -23.58 6.29 47.42
CA ARG A 214 -23.75 7.71 47.12
C ARG A 214 -23.68 8.53 48.40
N TYR A 215 -22.90 9.59 48.37
CA TYR A 215 -22.85 10.61 49.42
C TYR A 215 -23.20 11.96 48.78
N ARG A 216 -24.19 12.64 49.35
CA ARG A 216 -24.70 13.93 48.88
C ARG A 216 -24.66 14.94 50.00
N TRP A 217 -24.14 16.11 49.68
CA TRP A 217 -24.13 17.26 50.57
C TRP A 217 -24.97 18.35 49.91
N LEU A 218 -26.04 18.78 50.59
CA LEU A 218 -27.10 19.61 50.02
C LEU A 218 -27.14 20.99 50.70
N GLY A 219 -27.34 22.02 49.89
CA GLY A 219 -27.61 23.40 50.30
C GLY A 219 -28.89 23.89 49.67
N LEU A 220 -29.82 24.38 50.49
CA LEU A 220 -31.09 24.97 50.08
C LEU A 220 -31.18 26.39 50.67
N GLY A 221 -31.72 27.35 49.91
CA GLY A 221 -31.95 28.71 50.39
C GLY A 221 -32.57 29.65 49.34
N ASP A 222 -33.13 30.76 49.81
CA ASP A 222 -33.91 31.71 48.99
C ASP A 222 -33.03 32.69 48.17
N ASP A 223 -31.72 32.72 48.47
CA ASP A 223 -30.70 33.43 47.71
C ASP A 223 -29.45 32.52 47.55
N LEU A 224 -28.69 32.71 46.47
CA LEU A 224 -27.62 31.80 46.07
C LEU A 224 -26.37 31.99 46.95
N ILE A 225 -25.84 33.22 47.00
CA ILE A 225 -24.56 33.58 47.64
C ILE A 225 -24.64 34.87 48.48
N SER A 226 -25.59 35.78 48.22
CA SER A 226 -25.54 37.14 48.78
C SER A 226 -26.93 37.71 49.08
N THR A 227 -27.37 37.60 50.34
CA THR A 227 -28.68 38.07 50.80
C THR A 227 -28.90 39.55 50.50
N LYS A 228 -29.78 39.87 49.54
CA LYS A 228 -30.13 41.27 49.19
C LYS A 228 -31.02 41.98 50.23
N ARG A 229 -31.39 41.28 51.30
CA ARG A 229 -32.04 41.82 52.50
C ARG A 229 -31.29 41.31 53.74
N TYR A 230 -30.94 42.22 54.64
CA TYR A 230 -30.65 41.87 56.03
C TYR A 230 -31.97 41.51 56.70
N ASP A 231 -32.32 40.24 56.64
CA ASP A 231 -33.47 39.64 57.31
C ASP A 231 -33.02 38.26 57.78
N GLU A 232 -33.03 38.05 59.10
CA GLU A 232 -32.27 36.98 59.78
C GLU A 232 -32.85 35.57 59.53
N ALA A 233 -34.02 35.50 58.89
CA ALA A 233 -34.66 34.26 58.45
C ALA A 233 -34.18 33.74 57.07
N ASN A 234 -33.52 34.55 56.26
CA ASN A 234 -33.18 34.19 54.87
C ASN A 234 -31.89 33.36 54.79
N ILE A 235 -32.03 32.04 54.80
CA ILE A 235 -30.92 31.10 54.63
C ILE A 235 -30.40 31.16 53.18
N THR A 236 -29.08 31.29 53.02
CA THR A 236 -28.40 31.27 51.71
C THR A 236 -28.01 29.84 51.33
N ALA A 237 -28.18 29.43 50.07
CA ALA A 237 -27.95 28.04 49.65
C ALA A 237 -26.51 27.54 49.86
N TYR A 238 -25.50 28.39 49.60
CA TYR A 238 -24.11 28.06 49.93
C TYR A 238 -23.83 28.05 51.45
N GLN A 239 -24.57 28.82 52.25
CA GLN A 239 -24.42 28.81 53.71
C GLN A 239 -24.92 27.48 54.29
N SER A 240 -26.14 27.05 53.96
CA SER A 240 -26.70 25.78 54.44
C SER A 240 -25.91 24.56 53.97
N LEU A 241 -25.28 24.65 52.78
CA LEU A 241 -24.25 23.72 52.35
C LEU A 241 -23.07 23.73 53.34
N THR A 242 -22.38 24.86 53.53
CA THR A 242 -21.19 24.93 54.43
C THR A 242 -21.48 24.58 55.90
N GLU A 243 -22.71 24.82 56.38
CA GLU A 243 -23.16 24.44 57.73
C GLU A 243 -23.37 22.92 57.90
N GLY A 244 -23.30 22.12 56.83
CA GLY A 244 -23.40 20.67 56.90
C GLY A 244 -24.81 20.14 57.20
N ARG A 245 -25.84 20.98 57.10
CA ARG A 245 -27.17 20.71 57.69
C ARG A 245 -27.99 19.65 56.96
N PHE A 246 -27.71 19.42 55.68
CA PHE A 246 -28.36 18.40 54.87
C PHE A 246 -27.30 17.52 54.22
N GLN A 247 -27.15 16.31 54.75
CA GLN A 247 -26.22 15.28 54.26
C GLN A 247 -26.99 13.98 54.09
N GLU A 248 -26.90 13.37 52.90
CA GLU A 248 -27.48 12.07 52.61
C GLU A 248 -26.38 11.06 52.31
N TRP A 249 -26.48 9.86 52.89
CA TRP A 249 -25.64 8.72 52.54
C TRP A 249 -26.52 7.53 52.20
N ALA A 250 -26.30 6.94 51.04
CA ALA A 250 -27.10 5.83 50.52
C ALA A 250 -26.17 4.72 50.03
N PHE A 251 -26.21 3.58 50.72
CA PHE A 251 -25.60 2.33 50.24
C PHE A 251 -26.70 1.39 49.74
N GLY A 252 -26.49 0.80 48.57
CA GLY A 252 -27.44 -0.13 47.96
C GLY A 252 -26.77 -1.17 47.08
N LEU A 253 -27.48 -2.27 46.87
CA LEU A 253 -27.16 -3.28 45.85
C LEU A 253 -28.18 -3.15 44.73
N GLU A 254 -27.73 -2.75 43.55
CA GLU A 254 -28.55 -2.61 42.35
C GLU A 254 -28.44 -3.91 41.54
N LEU A 255 -29.55 -4.66 41.45
CA LEU A 255 -29.61 -5.95 40.76
C LEU A 255 -30.54 -5.88 39.55
N ASP A 256 -29.95 -5.82 38.35
CA ASP A 256 -30.64 -5.85 37.06
C ASP A 256 -30.55 -7.25 36.44
N ILE A 257 -31.73 -7.84 36.18
CA ILE A 257 -31.89 -9.16 35.56
C ILE A 257 -32.87 -9.03 34.38
N PRO A 258 -32.40 -9.07 33.12
CA PRO A 258 -33.27 -8.96 31.95
C PRO A 258 -34.10 -10.24 31.76
N ILE A 259 -35.37 -10.19 32.18
CA ILE A 259 -36.28 -11.35 32.15
C ILE A 259 -36.40 -11.89 30.72
N GLY A 260 -36.02 -13.15 30.54
CA GLY A 260 -36.15 -13.89 29.28
C GLY A 260 -34.98 -13.77 28.29
N PHE A 261 -33.96 -12.94 28.56
CA PHE A 261 -32.66 -12.91 27.87
C PHE A 261 -32.67 -12.88 26.32
N ARG A 262 -33.79 -12.51 25.67
CA ARG A 262 -33.96 -12.68 24.21
C ARG A 262 -32.95 -11.87 23.40
N ARG A 263 -32.62 -10.65 23.83
CA ARG A 263 -31.65 -9.76 23.17
C ARG A 263 -30.22 -10.26 23.36
N GLU A 264 -29.91 -10.74 24.56
CA GLU A 264 -28.59 -11.20 24.97
C GLU A 264 -28.24 -12.54 24.29
N LEU A 265 -29.19 -13.47 24.22
CA LEU A 265 -29.07 -14.71 23.46
C LEU A 265 -28.96 -14.44 21.95
N ALA A 266 -29.71 -13.47 21.41
CA ALA A 266 -29.58 -13.04 20.02
C ALA A 266 -28.20 -12.41 19.74
N ALA A 267 -27.65 -11.61 20.66
CA ALA A 267 -26.31 -11.03 20.56
C ALA A 267 -25.22 -12.12 20.61
N VAL A 268 -25.34 -13.11 21.49
CA VAL A 268 -24.45 -14.29 21.51
C VAL A 268 -24.54 -15.07 20.22
N ARG A 269 -25.75 -15.30 19.67
CA ARG A 269 -25.92 -16.01 18.39
C ARG A 269 -25.34 -15.21 17.21
N ASN A 270 -25.49 -13.90 17.20
CA ASN A 270 -24.88 -13.02 16.21
C ASN A 270 -23.34 -13.10 16.27
N ALA A 271 -22.75 -13.02 17.48
CA ALA A 271 -21.30 -13.18 17.68
C ALA A 271 -20.78 -14.58 17.26
N GLN A 272 -21.54 -15.65 17.50
CA GLN A 272 -21.23 -17.00 17.00
C GLN A 272 -21.19 -17.05 15.46
N LEU A 273 -22.20 -16.47 14.80
CA LEU A 273 -22.29 -16.45 13.34
C LEU A 273 -21.17 -15.60 12.71
N ASN A 274 -20.82 -14.46 13.33
CA ASN A 274 -19.69 -13.65 12.90
C ASN A 274 -18.36 -14.41 13.06
N LEU A 275 -18.13 -15.10 14.18
CA LEU A 275 -16.93 -15.92 14.37
C LEU A 275 -16.86 -17.07 13.35
N ALA A 276 -17.97 -17.73 13.05
CA ALA A 276 -18.03 -18.75 12.01
C ALA A 276 -17.70 -18.17 10.62
N LYS A 277 -18.24 -16.98 10.30
CA LYS A 277 -17.96 -16.25 9.06
C LYS A 277 -16.48 -15.89 8.91
N GLU A 278 -15.86 -15.22 9.89
CA GLU A 278 -14.44 -14.83 9.76
C GLU A 278 -13.52 -16.07 9.69
N ARG A 279 -13.88 -17.19 10.33
CA ARG A 279 -13.14 -18.46 10.22
C ARG A 279 -13.25 -19.08 8.82
N ALA A 280 -14.44 -19.08 8.21
CA ALA A 280 -14.62 -19.51 6.83
C ALA A 280 -13.85 -18.60 5.84
N LEU A 281 -13.87 -17.28 6.07
CA LEU A 281 -13.08 -16.31 5.28
C LEU A 281 -11.56 -16.50 5.45
N LEU A 282 -11.08 -16.91 6.63
CA LEU A 282 -9.67 -17.27 6.82
C LEU A 282 -9.31 -18.54 6.05
N GLN A 283 -10.17 -19.58 6.09
CA GLN A 283 -9.93 -20.83 5.36
C GLN A 283 -9.91 -20.62 3.83
N GLU A 284 -10.85 -19.83 3.30
CA GLU A 284 -10.85 -19.40 1.90
C GLU A 284 -9.59 -18.58 1.58
N ALA A 285 -9.25 -17.64 2.47
CA ALA A 285 -7.98 -16.92 2.57
C ALA A 285 -6.72 -17.76 2.28
N GLU A 286 -6.57 -18.83 3.07
CA GLU A 286 -5.42 -19.71 3.06
C GLU A 286 -5.37 -20.57 1.79
N LEU A 287 -6.53 -20.98 1.26
CA LEU A 287 -6.67 -21.65 -0.03
C LEU A 287 -6.33 -20.71 -1.20
N GLU A 288 -6.86 -19.49 -1.21
CA GLU A 288 -6.61 -18.48 -2.25
C GLU A 288 -5.12 -18.16 -2.36
N VAL A 289 -4.46 -17.92 -1.21
CA VAL A 289 -3.00 -17.67 -1.16
C VAL A 289 -2.22 -18.84 -1.77
N SER A 290 -2.61 -20.10 -1.50
CA SER A 290 -1.98 -21.26 -2.13
C SER A 290 -2.10 -21.25 -3.66
N HIS A 291 -3.28 -20.94 -4.21
CA HIS A 291 -3.50 -20.85 -5.64
C HIS A 291 -2.74 -19.69 -6.28
N GLN A 292 -2.71 -18.52 -5.64
CA GLN A 292 -1.97 -17.34 -6.13
C GLN A 292 -0.46 -17.59 -6.22
N ILE A 293 0.14 -18.31 -5.26
CA ILE A 293 1.56 -18.67 -5.28
C ILE A 293 1.82 -19.72 -6.37
N ALA A 294 0.97 -20.75 -6.45
CA ALA A 294 1.10 -21.79 -7.45
C ALA A 294 0.98 -21.24 -8.87
N GLN A 295 0.15 -20.19 -9.06
CA GLN A 295 0.14 -19.40 -10.29
C GLN A 295 1.43 -18.61 -10.47
N ALA A 296 1.85 -17.78 -9.49
CA ALA A 296 3.05 -16.93 -9.63
C ALA A 296 4.33 -17.72 -9.99
N ILE A 297 4.49 -18.94 -9.45
CA ILE A 297 5.64 -19.82 -9.80
C ILE A 297 5.52 -20.39 -11.23
N ARG A 298 4.31 -20.73 -11.69
CA ARG A 298 4.08 -21.13 -13.10
C ARG A 298 4.27 -19.98 -14.07
N ASP A 299 3.83 -18.77 -13.70
CA ASP A 299 3.98 -17.56 -14.50
C ASP A 299 5.46 -17.16 -14.60
N LEU A 300 6.24 -17.37 -13.54
CA LEU A 300 7.71 -17.24 -13.52
C LEU A 300 8.41 -18.23 -14.47
N GLU A 301 8.09 -19.53 -14.40
CA GLU A 301 8.70 -20.51 -15.30
C GLU A 301 8.26 -20.33 -16.76
N GLY A 302 6.99 -19.98 -16.99
CA GLY A 302 6.47 -19.64 -18.31
C GLY A 302 7.13 -18.40 -18.91
N THR A 303 7.30 -17.31 -18.13
CA THR A 303 8.01 -16.11 -18.60
C THR A 303 9.49 -16.37 -18.87
N TYR A 304 10.15 -17.25 -18.10
CA TYR A 304 11.53 -17.68 -18.37
C TYR A 304 11.67 -18.39 -19.73
N GLU A 305 10.87 -19.42 -20.01
CA GLU A 305 10.98 -20.15 -21.29
C GLU A 305 10.48 -19.31 -22.48
N LEU A 306 9.56 -18.37 -22.28
CA LEU A 306 9.20 -17.35 -23.27
C LEU A 306 10.39 -16.40 -23.55
N MET A 307 11.10 -15.93 -22.51
CA MET A 307 12.29 -15.07 -22.64
C MET A 307 13.42 -15.78 -23.38
N ARG A 308 13.70 -17.03 -23.02
CA ARG A 308 14.65 -17.92 -23.72
C ARG A 308 14.28 -18.13 -25.19
N THR A 309 12.99 -18.35 -25.48
CA THR A 309 12.50 -18.54 -26.86
C THR A 309 12.59 -17.23 -27.67
N ALA A 310 12.25 -16.09 -27.07
CA ALA A 310 12.35 -14.79 -27.69
C ALA A 310 13.82 -14.39 -27.97
N TYR A 311 14.75 -14.76 -27.08
CA TYR A 311 16.19 -14.58 -27.28
C TYR A 311 16.70 -15.37 -28.49
N SER A 312 16.35 -16.66 -28.60
CA SER A 312 16.66 -17.48 -29.78
C SER A 312 16.05 -16.91 -31.07
N ARG A 313 14.81 -16.40 -31.01
CA ARG A 313 14.15 -15.71 -32.13
C ARG A 313 14.90 -14.43 -32.54
N LEU A 314 15.39 -13.65 -31.57
CA LEU A 314 16.19 -12.45 -31.81
C LEU A 314 17.55 -12.78 -32.46
N GLN A 315 18.24 -13.82 -32.00
CA GLN A 315 19.49 -14.27 -32.64
C GLN A 315 19.27 -14.66 -34.11
N ALA A 316 18.24 -15.47 -34.39
CA ALA A 316 17.90 -15.87 -35.75
C ALA A 316 17.47 -14.67 -36.63
N ALA A 317 16.66 -13.75 -36.09
CA ALA A 317 16.22 -12.56 -36.81
C ALA A 317 17.39 -11.60 -37.12
N LYS A 318 18.35 -11.46 -36.20
CA LYS A 318 19.57 -10.70 -36.43
C LYS A 318 20.41 -11.32 -37.54
N HIS A 319 20.75 -12.61 -37.44
CA HIS A 319 21.51 -13.31 -38.49
C HIS A 319 20.84 -13.19 -39.86
N ASN A 320 19.51 -13.28 -39.92
CA ASN A 320 18.75 -13.11 -41.16
C ASN A 320 18.88 -11.67 -41.73
N ALA A 321 18.86 -10.63 -40.89
CA ALA A 321 19.12 -9.25 -41.32
C ALA A 321 20.56 -9.06 -41.79
N ASP A 322 21.55 -9.58 -41.06
CA ASP A 322 22.98 -9.54 -41.42
C ASP A 322 23.23 -10.29 -42.77
N THR A 323 22.49 -11.36 -43.04
CA THR A 323 22.50 -12.09 -44.32
C THR A 323 21.93 -11.24 -45.47
N PHE A 324 20.78 -10.58 -45.27
CA PHE A 324 20.21 -9.72 -46.32
C PHE A 324 20.96 -8.38 -46.49
N GLN A 325 21.67 -7.90 -45.47
CA GLN A 325 22.63 -6.80 -45.58
C GLN A 325 23.75 -7.18 -46.55
N THR A 326 24.46 -8.27 -46.28
CA THR A 326 25.60 -8.72 -47.09
C THR A 326 25.21 -9.11 -48.52
N ILE A 327 24.02 -9.69 -48.74
CA ILE A 327 23.48 -9.93 -50.10
C ILE A 327 23.30 -8.62 -50.88
N VAL A 328 22.77 -7.57 -50.25
CA VAL A 328 22.53 -6.24 -50.87
C VAL A 328 23.84 -5.49 -51.15
N GLU A 329 24.87 -5.72 -50.35
CA GLU A 329 26.21 -5.13 -50.50
C GLU A 329 27.05 -5.85 -51.58
N LEU A 330 27.04 -7.18 -51.58
CA LEU A 330 27.78 -8.01 -52.56
C LEU A 330 27.11 -8.07 -53.94
N GLY A 331 25.83 -7.69 -54.05
CA GLY A 331 25.08 -7.76 -55.30
C GLY A 331 24.74 -9.19 -55.73
N ALA A 332 24.63 -10.12 -54.78
CA ALA A 332 24.41 -11.54 -55.06
C ALA A 332 22.94 -11.83 -55.48
N GLU A 333 22.66 -11.80 -56.78
CA GLU A 333 21.32 -12.07 -57.34
C GLU A 333 21.03 -13.59 -57.41
N THR A 334 20.20 -14.08 -56.49
CA THR A 334 19.39 -15.30 -56.65
C THR A 334 18.09 -14.93 -57.38
N GLU A 335 17.33 -15.91 -57.90
CA GLU A 335 16.06 -15.69 -58.59
C GLU A 335 15.09 -14.78 -57.79
N GLU A 336 14.99 -14.99 -56.47
CA GLU A 336 14.11 -14.24 -55.56
C GLU A 336 14.65 -12.85 -55.19
N THR A 337 15.97 -12.67 -55.13
CA THR A 337 16.60 -11.38 -54.74
C THR A 337 16.81 -10.43 -55.92
N ARG A 338 16.64 -10.89 -57.16
CA ARG A 338 16.86 -10.15 -58.41
C ARG A 338 16.18 -8.75 -58.41
N GLY A 339 16.96 -7.70 -58.74
CA GLY A 339 16.45 -6.34 -58.85
C GLY A 339 15.90 -5.75 -57.55
N ALA A 340 14.58 -5.55 -57.46
CA ALA A 340 13.94 -4.95 -56.28
C ALA A 340 13.69 -5.95 -55.15
N GLY A 341 13.73 -7.27 -55.42
CA GLY A 341 13.43 -8.33 -54.44
C GLY A 341 14.34 -8.26 -53.21
N ALA A 342 15.66 -8.09 -53.40
CA ALA A 342 16.62 -7.94 -52.30
C ALA A 342 16.30 -6.78 -51.35
N ILE A 343 15.77 -5.66 -51.87
CA ILE A 343 15.42 -4.49 -51.06
C ILE A 343 14.22 -4.83 -50.19
N PHE A 344 13.16 -5.41 -50.75
CA PHE A 344 11.97 -5.81 -49.98
C PHE A 344 12.28 -6.88 -48.93
N LEU A 345 13.15 -7.84 -49.24
CA LEU A 345 13.62 -8.85 -48.28
C LEU A 345 14.47 -8.22 -47.15
N ARG A 346 15.31 -7.22 -47.45
CA ARG A 346 16.02 -6.44 -46.44
C ARG A 346 15.07 -5.65 -45.54
N LEU A 347 14.05 -4.97 -46.09
CA LEU A 347 13.01 -4.28 -45.29
C LEU A 347 12.30 -5.25 -44.34
N GLU A 348 11.89 -6.41 -44.84
CA GLU A 348 11.19 -7.42 -44.05
C GLU A 348 12.10 -8.02 -42.96
N SER A 349 13.39 -8.22 -43.25
CA SER A 349 14.35 -8.68 -42.24
C SER A 349 14.56 -7.64 -41.12
N LEU A 350 14.65 -6.35 -41.46
CA LEU A 350 14.74 -5.25 -40.48
C LEU A 350 13.46 -5.14 -39.64
N ARG A 351 12.28 -5.31 -40.26
CA ARG A 351 10.98 -5.32 -39.57
C ARG A 351 10.90 -6.48 -38.56
N ARG A 352 11.32 -7.68 -38.95
CA ARG A 352 11.37 -8.87 -38.07
C ARG A 352 12.42 -8.73 -36.97
N LEU A 353 13.56 -8.11 -37.24
CA LEU A 353 14.58 -7.78 -36.21
C LEU A 353 13.95 -6.87 -35.15
N ALA A 354 13.37 -5.73 -35.54
CA ALA A 354 12.75 -4.79 -34.61
C ALA A 354 11.64 -5.43 -33.76
N GLU A 355 10.75 -6.23 -34.38
CA GLU A 355 9.71 -6.98 -33.68
C GLU A 355 10.32 -8.00 -32.68
N SER A 356 11.33 -8.78 -33.09
CA SER A 356 11.98 -9.77 -32.23
C SER A 356 12.73 -9.13 -31.05
N LYS A 357 13.39 -7.98 -31.25
CA LYS A 357 14.13 -7.25 -30.20
C LYS A 357 13.16 -6.67 -29.17
N ASN A 358 12.01 -6.13 -29.61
CA ASN A 358 10.92 -5.73 -28.71
C ASN A 358 10.35 -6.91 -27.93
N ASN A 359 10.06 -8.03 -28.58
CA ASN A 359 9.50 -9.22 -27.92
C ASN A 359 10.48 -9.86 -26.90
N PHE A 360 11.79 -9.81 -27.16
CA PHE A 360 12.81 -10.21 -26.19
C PHE A 360 12.82 -9.31 -24.96
N TYR A 361 12.91 -7.98 -25.13
CA TYR A 361 12.94 -7.08 -23.98
C TYR A 361 11.63 -7.10 -23.17
N ARG A 362 10.48 -7.27 -23.83
CA ARG A 362 9.18 -7.48 -23.16
C ARG A 362 9.19 -8.72 -22.27
N SER A 363 9.68 -9.85 -22.78
CA SER A 363 9.72 -11.11 -22.02
C SER A 363 10.78 -11.08 -20.91
N LEU A 364 11.91 -10.39 -21.10
CA LEU A 364 12.93 -10.16 -20.09
C LEU A 364 12.44 -9.27 -18.93
N ALA A 365 11.76 -8.16 -19.24
CA ALA A 365 11.11 -7.31 -18.23
C ALA A 365 9.99 -8.07 -17.49
N ALA A 366 9.17 -8.84 -18.21
CA ALA A 366 8.12 -9.68 -17.60
C ALA A 366 8.69 -10.78 -16.69
N TYR A 367 9.84 -11.36 -17.02
CA TYR A 367 10.54 -12.32 -16.14
C TYR A 367 11.03 -11.66 -14.84
N ASN A 368 11.56 -10.44 -14.90
CA ASN A 368 12.02 -9.74 -13.69
C ASN A 368 10.83 -9.26 -12.83
N GLN A 369 9.73 -8.85 -13.46
CA GLN A 369 8.46 -8.58 -12.76
C GLN A 369 7.83 -9.86 -12.16
N SER A 370 8.02 -11.04 -12.75
CA SER A 370 7.51 -12.30 -12.19
C SER A 370 8.32 -12.79 -10.99
N ILE A 371 9.63 -12.51 -10.94
CA ILE A 371 10.45 -12.68 -9.73
C ILE A 371 9.89 -11.82 -8.58
N ALA A 372 9.68 -10.52 -8.83
CA ALA A 372 9.07 -9.60 -7.86
C ALA A 372 7.68 -10.08 -7.39
N LEU A 373 6.86 -10.61 -8.31
CA LEU A 373 5.55 -11.16 -8.00
C LEU A 373 5.61 -12.39 -7.07
N VAL A 374 6.60 -13.28 -7.24
CA VAL A 374 6.82 -14.39 -6.29
C VAL A 374 7.17 -13.85 -4.92
N HIS A 375 8.10 -12.89 -4.80
CA HIS A 375 8.45 -12.26 -3.52
C HIS A 375 7.27 -11.52 -2.85
N TYR A 376 6.40 -10.89 -3.64
CA TYR A 376 5.16 -10.27 -3.18
C TYR A 376 4.16 -11.29 -2.62
N ARG A 377 3.87 -12.39 -3.34
CA ARG A 377 2.94 -13.44 -2.89
C ARG A 377 3.52 -14.25 -1.72
N LYS A 378 4.83 -14.45 -1.68
CA LYS A 378 5.60 -15.01 -0.56
C LYS A 378 5.54 -14.13 0.69
N GLY A 379 5.28 -12.84 0.53
CA GLY A 379 5.28 -11.86 1.62
C GLY A 379 6.68 -11.41 2.06
N SER A 380 7.71 -11.67 1.26
CA SER A 380 9.11 -11.33 1.54
C SER A 380 9.66 -10.16 0.71
N LEU A 381 8.83 -9.49 -0.11
CA LEU A 381 9.25 -8.36 -0.95
C LEU A 381 9.96 -7.24 -0.17
N LEU A 382 9.49 -6.93 1.04
CA LEU A 382 10.11 -5.92 1.91
C LEU A 382 11.48 -6.37 2.43
N GLU A 383 11.64 -7.65 2.80
CA GLU A 383 12.92 -8.25 3.21
C GLU A 383 13.92 -8.28 2.03
N TYR A 384 13.43 -8.63 0.84
CA TYR A 384 14.22 -8.70 -0.41
C TYR A 384 14.73 -7.33 -0.87
N ASN A 385 13.86 -6.31 -0.87
CA ASN A 385 14.22 -4.94 -1.26
C ASN A 385 14.87 -4.12 -0.10
N GLY A 386 15.23 -4.74 1.03
CA GLY A 386 15.88 -4.09 2.16
C GLY A 386 15.03 -3.04 2.90
N VAL A 387 13.71 -3.09 2.76
CA VAL A 387 12.75 -2.11 3.30
C VAL A 387 12.25 -2.54 4.68
N TYR A 388 12.81 -1.94 5.73
CA TYR A 388 12.42 -2.20 7.11
C TYR A 388 11.32 -1.24 7.59
N LEU A 389 10.30 -1.78 8.26
CA LEU A 389 9.24 -1.00 8.89
C LEU A 389 9.59 -0.72 10.36
N ALA A 390 10.11 0.47 10.62
CA ALA A 390 10.31 1.01 11.96
C ALA A 390 9.18 1.97 12.34
N GLU A 391 8.88 2.07 13.64
CA GLU A 391 8.13 3.22 14.16
C GLU A 391 9.00 4.48 14.03
N GLY A 392 8.41 5.59 13.57
CA GLY A 392 9.09 6.87 13.52
C GLY A 392 9.43 7.40 14.93
N PRO A 393 10.32 8.40 15.04
CA PRO A 393 10.64 9.01 16.33
C PRO A 393 9.37 9.57 16.98
N TRP A 394 9.03 9.06 18.16
CA TRP A 394 7.88 9.53 18.92
C TRP A 394 8.11 10.99 19.34
N PRO A 395 7.05 11.81 19.55
CA PRO A 395 7.22 13.19 20.00
C PRO A 395 8.07 13.24 21.28
N ALA A 396 9.00 14.18 21.42
CA ALA A 396 9.98 14.19 22.51
C ALA A 396 9.35 14.02 23.92
N LYS A 397 8.18 14.63 24.14
CA LYS A 397 7.39 14.46 25.37
C LYS A 397 6.99 13.00 25.64
N ALA A 398 6.67 12.21 24.63
CA ALA A 398 6.31 10.80 24.80
C ALA A 398 7.48 9.98 25.39
N TYR A 399 8.73 10.27 25.03
CA TYR A 399 9.89 9.64 25.66
C TYR A 399 10.04 10.08 27.13
N PHE A 400 9.87 11.37 27.44
CA PHE A 400 9.87 11.85 28.84
C PHE A 400 8.74 11.22 29.67
N ASP A 401 7.52 11.17 29.13
CA ASP A 401 6.35 10.56 29.75
C ASP A 401 6.49 9.03 29.88
N ALA A 402 7.24 8.37 28.99
CA ALA A 402 7.55 6.95 29.05
C ALA A 402 8.62 6.64 30.12
N VAL A 403 9.72 7.41 30.16
CA VAL A 403 10.75 7.30 31.22
C VAL A 403 10.15 7.64 32.59
N ARG A 404 9.27 8.64 32.67
CA ARG A 404 8.51 8.96 33.87
C ARG A 404 7.63 7.77 34.29
N ARG A 405 6.84 7.19 33.39
CA ARG A 405 6.01 6.01 33.69
C ARG A 405 6.80 4.73 33.96
N ALA A 406 8.04 4.62 33.47
CA ALA A 406 8.95 3.55 33.86
C ALA A 406 9.33 3.72 35.34
N ARG A 407 9.89 4.89 35.71
CA ARG A 407 10.21 5.22 37.12
C ARG A 407 9.00 5.11 38.06
N GLU A 408 7.82 5.53 37.63
CA GLU A 408 6.57 5.37 38.39
C GLU A 408 6.12 3.91 38.55
N ARG A 409 6.58 2.98 37.68
CA ARG A 409 6.39 1.52 37.83
C ARG A 409 7.49 0.87 38.66
N ASP A 410 8.74 1.27 38.45
CA ASP A 410 9.90 0.74 39.18
C ASP A 410 9.84 1.13 40.68
N ALA A 411 9.25 2.29 40.99
CA ALA A 411 8.93 2.75 42.34
C ALA A 411 7.55 2.30 42.85
N ALA A 412 6.73 1.63 42.02
CA ALA A 412 5.45 1.07 42.47
C ALA A 412 5.66 -0.30 43.12
N LEU A 413 4.85 -0.59 44.15
CA LEU A 413 4.76 -1.94 44.69
C LEU A 413 4.20 -2.88 43.60
N TYR A 414 4.96 -3.90 43.24
CA TYR A 414 4.51 -4.96 42.34
C TYR A 414 3.37 -5.75 42.99
N LEU A 415 2.15 -5.43 42.61
CA LEU A 415 0.97 -6.19 43.00
C LEU A 415 0.67 -7.24 41.91
N ASP A 416 0.94 -8.51 42.19
CA ASP A 416 0.36 -9.58 41.36
C ASP A 416 -1.14 -9.64 41.65
N TYR A 417 -1.92 -9.22 40.66
CA TYR A 417 -3.38 -9.25 40.73
C TYR A 417 -3.96 -10.69 40.64
N GLY A 418 -3.14 -11.73 40.48
CA GLY A 418 -3.56 -13.13 40.35
C GLY A 418 -4.28 -13.47 39.04
N TYR A 419 -4.61 -12.46 38.23
CA TYR A 419 -5.40 -12.59 37.00
C TYR A 419 -4.55 -12.32 35.75
N THR A 420 -3.86 -13.37 35.28
CA THR A 420 -3.19 -13.42 33.97
C THR A 420 -4.15 -13.46 32.78
N LEU A 421 -5.46 -13.31 33.02
CA LEU A 421 -6.51 -13.41 32.01
C LEU A 421 -6.92 -12.06 31.38
N PRO A 422 -7.19 -12.05 30.05
CA PRO A 422 -6.83 -13.09 29.10
C PRO A 422 -5.30 -13.07 28.84
N ARG A 423 -4.74 -14.25 28.54
CA ARG A 423 -3.32 -14.46 28.21
C ARG A 423 -2.86 -13.47 27.14
N VAL A 424 -1.62 -12.99 27.23
CA VAL A 424 -0.95 -12.07 26.29
C VAL A 424 -1.30 -12.41 24.82
N LEU A 425 -2.16 -11.58 24.21
CA LEU A 425 -2.73 -11.82 22.88
C LEU A 425 -1.82 -11.35 21.73
N SER A 426 -1.06 -10.28 21.97
CA SER A 426 -0.14 -9.65 21.03
C SER A 426 1.17 -9.33 21.76
N ARG A 427 2.29 -9.41 21.03
CA ARG A 427 3.62 -8.98 21.48
C ARG A 427 4.03 -7.62 20.90
N GLY A 428 3.19 -7.00 20.08
CA GLY A 428 3.52 -5.77 19.34
C GLY A 428 4.08 -6.08 17.95
N THR A 429 5.18 -5.42 17.58
CA THR A 429 5.81 -5.48 16.26
C THR A 429 6.04 -6.90 15.75
N TYR A 430 5.68 -7.14 14.49
CA TYR A 430 6.00 -8.37 13.77
C TYR A 430 7.47 -8.37 13.34
N GLN A 431 8.20 -9.46 13.59
CA GLN A 431 9.56 -9.64 13.08
C GLN A 431 9.49 -9.95 11.58
N GLN A 432 9.87 -8.98 10.74
CA GLN A 432 9.83 -9.12 9.29
C GLN A 432 10.81 -10.18 8.77
N HIS A 433 11.97 -10.34 9.45
CA HIS A 433 12.92 -11.41 9.18
C HIS A 433 12.45 -12.71 9.83
N LEU A 434 12.40 -13.80 9.05
CA LEU A 434 12.14 -15.15 9.58
C LEU A 434 13.39 -16.07 9.55
N GLY A 435 14.59 -15.47 9.47
CA GLY A 435 15.87 -16.18 9.51
C GLY A 435 16.40 -16.67 8.16
N THR A 436 15.94 -16.08 7.05
CA THR A 436 16.28 -16.48 5.67
C THR A 436 17.53 -15.82 5.09
N THR A 437 18.17 -14.90 5.80
CA THR A 437 19.49 -14.33 5.45
C THR A 437 20.62 -15.07 6.16
N GLN A 438 21.75 -15.22 5.45
CA GLN A 438 22.91 -15.96 5.96
C GLN A 438 23.55 -15.26 7.17
N GLY A 439 23.84 -16.01 8.23
CA GLY A 439 25.06 -15.78 9.00
C GLY A 439 25.05 -14.70 10.10
N GLN A 440 24.00 -14.62 10.93
CA GLN A 440 24.19 -14.39 12.39
C GLN A 440 22.90 -14.62 13.20
N PRO A 441 22.92 -15.42 14.28
CA PRO A 441 21.84 -15.40 15.26
C PRO A 441 21.94 -14.11 16.08
N ALA A 442 20.90 -13.29 16.05
CA ALA A 442 20.77 -12.17 16.97
C ALA A 442 20.48 -12.69 18.38
N GLU A 443 21.54 -12.92 19.17
CA GLU A 443 21.40 -13.18 20.60
C GLU A 443 20.72 -11.99 21.27
N GLN A 444 19.44 -12.12 21.61
CA GLN A 444 18.74 -11.18 22.48
C GLN A 444 19.14 -11.40 23.96
N SER A 445 20.45 -11.45 24.20
CA SER A 445 21.07 -11.41 25.52
C SER A 445 20.84 -10.03 26.12
N GLN A 446 19.95 -9.96 27.11
CA GLN A 446 19.62 -8.72 27.81
C GLN A 446 20.84 -8.19 28.58
N GLN A 447 21.51 -7.16 28.05
CA GLN A 447 22.42 -6.35 28.86
C GLN A 447 21.62 -5.24 29.55
N PRO A 448 21.66 -5.13 30.90
CA PRO A 448 21.05 -4.01 31.60
C PRO A 448 21.78 -2.71 31.26
N ALA A 449 21.04 -1.59 31.29
CA ALA A 449 21.63 -0.28 31.00
C ALA A 449 22.74 0.05 32.01
N GLN A 450 23.89 0.52 31.51
CA GLN A 450 24.96 1.03 32.36
C GLN A 450 24.49 2.28 33.11
N GLU A 451 24.73 2.32 34.42
CA GLU A 451 24.45 3.49 35.24
C GLU A 451 25.38 4.66 34.85
N PRO A 452 24.86 5.89 34.64
CA PRO A 452 25.70 7.07 34.54
C PRO A 452 26.24 7.41 35.93
N ALA A 453 27.48 7.00 36.20
CA ALA A 453 28.17 7.28 37.46
C ALA A 453 28.15 8.79 37.78
N SER A 454 27.64 9.15 38.95
CA SER A 454 27.61 10.54 39.43
C SER A 454 28.58 10.71 40.60
N GLY A 455 29.53 11.62 40.43
CA GLY A 455 30.56 11.91 41.43
C GLY A 455 31.27 13.23 41.11
N HIS A 456 31.02 14.27 41.90
CA HIS A 456 31.74 15.53 41.82
C HIS A 456 32.90 15.56 42.81
N GLY A 457 34.09 15.95 42.35
CA GLY A 457 35.25 16.26 43.18
C GLY A 457 36.11 17.33 42.49
N LYS A 458 36.37 18.45 43.15
CA LYS A 458 37.18 19.56 42.61
C LYS A 458 38.61 19.51 43.15
N SER A 459 39.58 19.87 42.31
CA SER A 459 40.84 20.51 42.72
C SER A 459 41.30 21.52 41.65
N LEU A 460 42.34 22.32 41.93
CA LEU A 460 42.66 23.56 41.21
C LEU A 460 43.84 23.42 40.19
N PRO A 461 44.10 24.42 39.32
CA PRO A 461 44.73 24.18 38.01
C PRO A 461 46.20 24.61 37.80
N GLY A 462 46.84 23.96 36.81
CA GLY A 462 47.91 24.51 35.95
C GLY A 462 49.36 24.36 36.44
N PRO A 463 50.36 24.74 35.62
CA PRO A 463 50.38 24.69 34.13
C PRO A 463 51.75 24.23 33.55
N ALA A 464 51.80 23.76 32.29
CA ALA A 464 52.91 23.94 31.30
C ALA A 464 52.79 22.98 30.09
N GLY A 465 53.37 23.38 28.94
CA GLY A 465 53.93 22.45 27.94
C GLY A 465 53.02 21.92 26.81
N GLY A 466 53.21 22.50 25.62
CA GLY A 466 53.24 21.76 24.33
C GLY A 466 54.54 22.17 23.61
N PRO A 467 54.69 22.04 22.27
CA PRO A 467 53.89 21.27 21.30
C PRO A 467 54.46 19.83 21.08
N THR A 468 54.69 19.19 19.91
CA THR A 468 55.20 19.58 18.58
C THR A 468 55.05 18.42 17.55
N GLU A 469 54.98 18.73 16.24
CA GLU A 469 55.27 17.93 15.00
C GLU A 469 54.88 16.42 14.90
N GLU A 470 54.15 15.99 13.86
CA GLU A 470 54.51 15.81 12.42
C GLU A 470 55.48 14.65 12.09
N SER A 471 55.01 13.73 11.25
CA SER A 471 55.76 13.16 10.12
C SER A 471 54.80 12.43 9.18
N ILE A 472 55.11 12.42 7.88
CA ILE A 472 54.30 11.87 6.78
C ILE A 472 55.19 10.88 5.99
N LEU A 473 54.59 10.09 5.07
CA LEU A 473 55.23 9.14 4.14
C LEU A 473 55.52 7.76 4.79
N GLU A 474 55.59 6.63 4.06
CA GLU A 474 55.69 6.45 2.60
C GLU A 474 55.06 5.12 2.11
N ALA A 475 54.72 5.01 0.82
CA ALA A 475 54.40 3.78 0.09
C ALA A 475 54.68 4.03 -1.41
N PRO A 476 55.24 3.06 -2.20
CA PRO A 476 54.35 2.19 -3.00
C PRO A 476 54.88 0.78 -3.42
N GLU A 477 53.92 -0.16 -3.55
CA GLU A 477 53.85 -1.27 -4.55
C GLU A 477 55.03 -2.31 -4.68
N PRO A 478 55.21 -3.09 -5.79
CA PRO A 478 54.83 -4.52 -5.75
C PRO A 478 55.86 -5.51 -6.38
N PRO A 479 55.55 -6.84 -6.42
CA PRO A 479 56.17 -7.79 -7.34
C PRO A 479 55.21 -8.33 -8.42
N GLN A 480 55.71 -8.54 -9.64
CA GLN A 480 54.95 -9.06 -10.80
C GLN A 480 55.16 -10.57 -11.10
N THR A 481 54.41 -11.07 -12.09
CA THR A 481 54.39 -12.44 -12.62
C THR A 481 55.60 -12.83 -13.47
N ASN A 482 55.84 -14.15 -13.65
CA ASN A 482 56.23 -14.89 -14.89
C ASN A 482 56.89 -16.26 -14.49
N GLY A 483 56.81 -17.36 -15.23
CA GLY A 483 56.14 -17.69 -16.51
C GLY A 483 56.21 -19.21 -16.84
N ARG A 484 55.61 -19.64 -17.97
CA ARG A 484 55.70 -21.00 -18.60
C ARG A 484 56.83 -21.01 -19.68
N PRO A 485 57.10 -22.04 -20.57
CA PRO A 485 56.38 -23.30 -20.89
C PRO A 485 57.24 -24.57 -21.27
N LYS A 486 56.59 -25.71 -21.64
CA LYS A 486 56.51 -26.30 -23.02
C LYS A 486 56.48 -27.85 -23.10
N ALA A 487 55.79 -28.39 -24.13
CA ALA A 487 55.90 -29.74 -24.75
C ALA A 487 55.41 -30.99 -23.96
N ASP A 488 54.95 -32.11 -24.55
CA ASP A 488 54.38 -32.53 -25.87
C ASP A 488 53.97 -34.06 -25.75
N SER A 489 53.23 -34.80 -26.60
CA SER A 489 52.36 -34.61 -27.80
C SER A 489 51.53 -35.92 -28.06
N GLY A 490 50.66 -35.99 -29.10
CA GLY A 490 49.89 -37.18 -29.55
C GLY A 490 48.36 -36.95 -29.61
N ILE A 491 47.66 -36.84 -30.76
CA ILE A 491 47.37 -37.76 -31.90
C ILE A 491 46.21 -38.75 -31.64
N GLY A 492 45.10 -38.61 -32.39
CA GLY A 492 43.94 -39.54 -32.44
C GLY A 492 42.68 -38.89 -33.07
N VAL A 493 41.92 -39.58 -33.94
CA VAL A 493 40.84 -38.98 -34.78
C VAL A 493 39.70 -39.97 -35.10
N ALA A 494 38.49 -39.45 -35.36
CA ALA A 494 37.40 -39.98 -36.22
C ALA A 494 36.13 -40.65 -35.60
N PHE A 495 34.99 -39.96 -35.78
CA PHE A 495 33.70 -40.36 -36.40
C PHE A 495 32.79 -41.53 -35.92
N ALA A 496 31.47 -41.22 -36.05
CA ALA A 496 30.35 -42.03 -36.60
C ALA A 496 29.34 -42.80 -35.71
N GLU A 497 28.08 -42.35 -35.84
CA GLU A 497 26.83 -43.10 -36.11
C GLU A 497 26.07 -43.95 -35.07
N SER A 498 24.74 -43.95 -35.25
CA SER A 498 23.70 -44.71 -34.53
C SER A 498 23.18 -45.88 -35.38
N PRO A 499 22.62 -46.93 -34.75
CA PRO A 499 21.47 -47.65 -35.36
C PRO A 499 20.47 -48.22 -34.32
N PRO A 500 19.35 -48.86 -34.73
CA PRO A 500 18.39 -48.55 -35.81
C PRO A 500 16.91 -48.64 -35.31
N ALA A 501 15.91 -48.75 -36.21
CA ALA A 501 14.48 -48.89 -35.87
C ALA A 501 13.70 -49.84 -36.82
N GLY A 502 12.52 -50.33 -36.40
CA GLY A 502 11.53 -51.08 -37.20
C GLY A 502 10.87 -52.27 -36.45
N ALA A 503 9.63 -52.71 -36.73
CA ALA A 503 8.57 -52.20 -37.63
C ALA A 503 7.17 -52.82 -37.33
N ASP A 504 6.09 -52.19 -37.84
CA ASP A 504 4.71 -52.70 -38.14
C ASP A 504 3.84 -53.43 -37.05
N ARG A 505 2.53 -53.18 -36.82
CA ARG A 505 1.37 -53.29 -37.76
C ARG A 505 0.03 -52.66 -37.25
N ARG A 506 -0.62 -51.87 -38.12
CA ARG A 506 -2.09 -51.78 -38.47
C ARG A 506 -3.24 -51.81 -37.40
N ARG A 507 -3.96 -50.66 -37.28
CA ARG A 507 -5.45 -50.40 -37.29
C ARG A 507 -6.45 -51.21 -36.40
N PRO A 508 -7.69 -50.71 -36.10
CA PRO A 508 -8.31 -49.37 -36.28
C PRO A 508 -8.91 -48.79 -34.95
N ALA A 509 -9.73 -47.72 -35.05
CA ALA A 509 -10.43 -47.07 -33.92
C ALA A 509 -11.76 -47.75 -33.52
N PRO A 510 -12.44 -47.27 -32.44
CA PRO A 510 -13.63 -46.47 -32.69
C PRO A 510 -13.70 -45.13 -31.92
N SER A 511 -14.56 -44.24 -32.40
CA SER A 511 -14.88 -42.93 -31.81
C SER A 511 -15.94 -43.01 -30.71
N TRP A 512 -15.82 -42.17 -29.67
CA TRP A 512 -16.94 -41.81 -28.79
C TRP A 512 -17.16 -40.30 -28.81
N THR A 513 -18.25 -39.89 -29.46
CA THR A 513 -18.84 -38.56 -29.29
C THR A 513 -19.67 -38.54 -28.00
N SER A 514 -19.36 -37.62 -27.10
CA SER A 514 -20.27 -37.22 -26.01
C SER A 514 -20.43 -35.71 -26.03
N GLU A 515 -21.54 -35.26 -26.57
CA GLU A 515 -21.93 -33.85 -26.66
C GLU A 515 -22.42 -33.38 -25.29
N VAL A 516 -21.71 -32.41 -24.68
CA VAL A 516 -22.13 -31.78 -23.42
C VAL A 516 -22.14 -30.27 -23.60
N GLN A 517 -23.34 -29.71 -23.56
CA GLN A 517 -23.58 -28.28 -23.73
C GLN A 517 -23.14 -27.51 -22.48
N PRO A 518 -22.35 -26.43 -22.59
CA PRO A 518 -22.12 -25.51 -21.47
C PRO A 518 -23.38 -24.68 -21.24
N ALA A 519 -24.15 -25.01 -20.19
CA ALA A 519 -25.35 -24.26 -19.82
C ALA A 519 -24.97 -22.84 -19.35
N ALA A 520 -25.39 -21.82 -20.10
CA ALA A 520 -25.07 -20.42 -19.80
C ALA A 520 -25.88 -19.89 -18.60
N TYR A 521 -25.22 -19.71 -17.46
CA TYR A 521 -25.76 -18.97 -16.30
C TYR A 521 -25.28 -17.52 -16.27
N SER A 522 -25.92 -16.67 -17.07
CA SER A 522 -25.81 -15.22 -16.96
C SER A 522 -26.83 -14.67 -15.97
N GLN A 523 -26.45 -14.48 -14.71
CA GLN A 523 -27.22 -13.68 -13.75
C GLN A 523 -26.55 -12.33 -13.50
N GLN A 524 -27.22 -11.27 -13.95
CA GLN A 524 -26.84 -9.89 -13.66
C GLN A 524 -27.27 -9.53 -12.24
N VAL A 525 -26.34 -9.09 -11.39
CA VAL A 525 -26.66 -8.63 -10.03
C VAL A 525 -26.93 -7.12 -10.05
N ALA A 526 -28.19 -6.75 -9.88
CA ALA A 526 -28.60 -5.38 -9.57
C ALA A 526 -28.66 -5.16 -8.03
N PRO A 527 -28.40 -3.94 -7.52
CA PRO A 527 -28.37 -3.68 -6.09
C PRO A 527 -29.78 -3.66 -5.46
N PRO A 528 -29.95 -4.10 -4.20
CA PRO A 528 -31.25 -4.16 -3.54
C PRO A 528 -31.70 -2.80 -2.97
N SER A 529 -32.85 -2.32 -3.39
CA SER A 529 -33.57 -1.20 -2.75
C SER A 529 -34.10 -1.60 -1.37
N GLN A 530 -33.98 -0.72 -0.38
CA GLN A 530 -34.50 -0.96 0.97
C GLN A 530 -35.99 -0.59 1.05
N THR A 531 -36.83 -1.52 1.53
CA THR A 531 -38.23 -1.25 1.91
C THR A 531 -38.36 -1.21 3.43
N THR A 532 -38.85 -0.09 3.96
CA THR A 532 -39.14 0.09 5.40
C THR A 532 -40.65 0.01 5.63
N PRO A 533 -41.16 -0.80 6.58
CA PRO A 533 -42.57 -0.83 6.90
C PRO A 533 -42.97 0.37 7.77
N ALA A 534 -43.98 1.13 7.32
CA ALA A 534 -44.62 2.16 8.14
C ALA A 534 -45.74 1.55 9.00
N ARG A 535 -45.88 2.03 10.24
CA ARG A 535 -47.01 1.73 11.12
C ARG A 535 -47.83 3.01 11.36
N GLN A 536 -49.14 2.84 11.57
CA GLN A 536 -50.10 3.92 11.75
C GLN A 536 -49.81 4.77 13.00
N GLU A 537 -50.11 6.07 12.90
CA GLU A 537 -50.57 6.90 14.01
C GLU A 537 -51.55 7.96 13.45
N GLU A 538 -52.32 8.62 14.32
CA GLU A 538 -53.60 9.26 13.96
C GLU A 538 -53.72 10.71 14.52
N GLN A 539 -54.80 11.42 14.14
CA GLN A 539 -55.36 12.61 14.82
C GLN A 539 -54.65 13.98 14.70
N SER A 540 -55.02 14.72 13.65
CA SER A 540 -55.70 16.04 13.70
C SER A 540 -55.26 17.17 14.66
N SER A 541 -54.88 18.32 14.08
CA SER A 541 -55.28 19.73 14.39
C SER A 541 -54.16 20.72 13.99
N ALA A 542 -54.33 22.04 13.83
CA ALA A 542 -55.42 22.92 13.33
C ALA A 542 -54.83 24.37 13.23
N SER A 543 -55.56 25.35 12.66
CA SER A 543 -55.19 26.79 12.51
C SER A 543 -54.02 27.07 11.52
N ALA A 544 -54.21 27.83 10.42
CA ALA A 544 -54.37 29.30 10.25
C ALA A 544 -53.00 30.04 10.18
N SER A 545 -52.74 31.03 9.30
CA SER A 545 -53.56 31.74 8.31
C SER A 545 -52.68 32.29 7.15
N GLY A 546 -53.29 32.72 6.02
CA GLY A 546 -52.57 33.29 4.84
C GLY A 546 -52.35 34.82 4.92
N PRO A 547 -52.30 35.59 3.81
CA PRO A 547 -52.39 35.21 2.38
C PRO A 547 -51.36 35.86 1.43
N ALA A 548 -51.22 35.36 0.19
CA ALA A 548 -50.74 36.12 -1.00
C ALA A 548 -50.99 35.33 -2.32
N ALA A 549 -51.09 36.04 -3.45
CA ALA A 549 -51.21 35.55 -4.83
C ALA A 549 -50.79 36.69 -5.81
N PRO A 550 -50.76 36.53 -7.15
CA PRO A 550 -50.94 35.35 -8.00
C PRO A 550 -49.77 35.16 -9.02
N ASP A 551 -50.07 34.57 -10.18
CA ASP A 551 -49.29 34.52 -11.44
C ASP A 551 -47.96 33.71 -11.47
N GLY A 552 -47.60 33.03 -12.56
CA GLY A 552 -48.31 32.87 -13.85
C GLY A 552 -47.78 31.68 -14.67
N TYR A 553 -48.53 31.28 -15.71
CA TYR A 553 -48.24 30.11 -16.55
C TYR A 553 -47.00 30.28 -17.44
N LEU A 554 -46.32 29.17 -17.75
CA LEU A 554 -45.73 28.95 -19.07
C LEU A 554 -45.72 27.46 -19.44
N HIS A 555 -45.97 27.16 -20.72
CA HIS A 555 -46.02 25.80 -21.27
C HIS A 555 -44.68 25.35 -21.83
N SER A 556 -44.52 24.04 -21.97
CA SER A 556 -43.43 23.41 -22.73
C SER A 556 -43.78 23.29 -24.22
N ASP A 557 -42.90 23.80 -25.09
CA ASP A 557 -42.60 23.31 -26.44
C ASP A 557 -41.45 24.18 -27.01
N GLY A 558 -40.68 23.79 -28.04
CA GLY A 558 -40.68 22.54 -28.78
C GLY A 558 -40.06 22.71 -30.18
N GLN A 559 -38.96 21.99 -30.46
CA GLN A 559 -38.30 21.82 -31.77
C GLN A 559 -37.31 22.89 -32.34
N ARG A 560 -36.16 22.35 -32.78
CA ARG A 560 -35.42 22.58 -34.06
C ARG A 560 -34.68 23.90 -34.37
N LEU A 561 -33.35 23.70 -34.53
CA LEU A 561 -32.36 24.38 -35.40
C LEU A 561 -32.81 24.41 -36.90
N PRO A 562 -32.17 25.15 -37.85
CA PRO A 562 -30.74 25.55 -37.87
C PRO A 562 -30.35 26.89 -38.58
N ASN A 563 -29.03 27.06 -38.78
CA ASN A 563 -28.30 27.93 -39.72
C ASN A 563 -28.18 29.44 -39.43
N GLY A 564 -26.96 29.97 -39.64
CA GLY A 564 -26.69 31.42 -39.68
C GLY A 564 -25.20 31.79 -39.54
N GLN A 565 -24.56 32.20 -40.65
CA GLN A 565 -23.24 32.84 -40.67
C GLN A 565 -23.33 34.26 -40.05
N GLY A 566 -22.29 34.94 -39.55
CA GLY A 566 -20.84 34.69 -39.51
C GLY A 566 -20.06 36.02 -39.62
N THR A 567 -18.72 36.01 -39.44
CA THR A 567 -17.80 37.19 -39.52
C THR A 567 -17.98 38.26 -38.42
N LYS A 568 -17.02 39.12 -38.01
CA LYS A 568 -15.57 39.33 -38.24
C LYS A 568 -14.92 39.48 -36.83
N ALA A 569 -13.70 39.06 -36.50
CA ALA A 569 -12.38 39.41 -37.07
C ALA A 569 -11.96 40.88 -36.87
N ASN A 570 -11.17 41.14 -35.81
CA ASN A 570 -9.98 42.02 -35.71
C ASN A 570 -9.69 42.34 -34.22
N PHE A 571 -8.52 42.77 -33.75
CA PHE A 571 -7.08 42.59 -33.99
C PHE A 571 -6.40 43.75 -33.19
N SER A 572 -5.20 43.56 -32.62
CA SER A 572 -4.37 44.59 -31.94
C SER A 572 -4.97 45.24 -30.65
N ALA A 573 -4.19 45.87 -29.75
CA ALA A 573 -2.81 45.61 -29.28
C ALA A 573 -2.56 46.38 -27.94
N SER A 574 -1.60 45.94 -27.14
CA SER A 574 -1.00 46.70 -26.00
C SER A 574 -0.22 47.93 -26.52
N PRO A 575 0.21 48.96 -25.71
CA PRO A 575 0.93 48.79 -24.41
C PRO A 575 0.82 49.91 -23.33
N THR A 576 1.51 49.72 -22.19
CA THR A 576 1.99 50.76 -21.22
C THR A 576 0.94 51.55 -20.38
N ALA A 577 1.23 52.18 -19.23
CA ALA A 577 2.49 52.38 -18.49
C ALA A 577 2.34 52.40 -16.93
N VAL A 578 3.49 52.25 -16.28
CA VAL A 578 3.89 52.46 -14.87
C VAL A 578 3.25 53.65 -14.13
N TYR A 579 2.99 53.48 -12.83
CA TYR A 579 3.27 54.50 -11.78
C TYR A 579 3.67 53.84 -10.44
N HIS A 580 4.46 54.55 -9.62
CA HIS A 580 4.97 54.10 -8.31
C HIS A 580 4.08 54.53 -7.13
N ALA A 581 4.11 53.80 -6.01
CA ALA A 581 4.53 54.35 -4.69
C ALA A 581 4.53 53.32 -3.53
N THR A 582 5.63 53.32 -2.75
CA THR A 582 5.78 53.06 -1.29
C THR A 582 4.86 52.08 -0.53
N GLY A 583 5.46 51.08 0.13
CA GLY A 583 4.83 50.32 1.22
C GLY A 583 5.77 49.26 1.83
N GLN A 584 6.60 49.64 2.82
CA GLN A 584 7.46 48.70 3.56
C GLN A 584 6.71 48.06 4.74
N THR A 585 6.82 46.73 4.94
CA THR A 585 7.06 46.09 6.25
C THR A 585 7.29 44.58 6.13
N LEU A 586 8.31 44.07 6.84
CA LEU A 586 8.61 42.66 7.16
C LEU A 586 9.47 42.71 8.46
N PRO A 587 9.67 41.59 9.18
CA PRO A 587 8.72 40.55 9.58
C PRO A 587 8.76 40.30 11.11
N THR A 588 7.83 39.51 11.67
CA THR A 588 7.97 38.98 13.05
C THR A 588 7.51 37.53 13.18
N THR A 589 8.32 36.72 13.86
CA THR A 589 8.05 35.32 14.25
C THR A 589 7.13 35.22 15.46
N PRO A 590 6.36 34.12 15.60
CA PRO A 590 5.84 33.65 16.88
C PRO A 590 6.70 32.50 17.43
N THR A 591 7.39 32.72 18.54
CA THR A 591 7.93 31.64 19.39
C THR A 591 7.04 31.44 20.62
N ALA A 592 7.20 30.30 21.30
CA ALA A 592 6.24 29.77 22.28
C ALA A 592 5.88 30.70 23.45
N SER A 593 4.64 30.60 23.93
CA SER A 593 4.21 31.03 25.26
C SER A 593 3.29 29.96 25.87
N THR A 594 3.42 29.72 27.19
CA THR A 594 2.79 28.59 27.88
C THR A 594 1.77 29.06 28.93
N ALA A 595 0.49 28.82 28.68
CA ALA A 595 -0.58 28.74 29.67
C ALA A 595 -1.69 27.84 29.08
N SER A 596 -2.24 26.80 29.72
CA SER A 596 -2.54 26.59 31.15
C SER A 596 -3.58 27.57 31.70
N GLY A 597 -4.82 27.44 31.23
CA GLY A 597 -5.95 28.25 31.68
C GLY A 597 -7.28 27.54 31.45
N TRP A 598 -7.64 26.59 32.32
CA TRP A 598 -9.02 26.09 32.38
C TRP A 598 -9.94 27.23 32.83
N LYS A 599 -10.97 27.54 32.06
CA LYS A 599 -12.06 28.43 32.48
C LYS A 599 -13.38 27.70 32.30
N ALA A 600 -14.04 27.40 33.41
CA ALA A 600 -15.40 26.89 33.39
C ALA A 600 -16.35 27.97 32.83
N ILE A 601 -17.35 27.54 32.08
CA ILE A 601 -18.48 28.38 31.67
C ILE A 601 -19.72 27.74 32.29
N GLN A 602 -20.35 28.46 33.22
CA GLN A 602 -21.65 28.08 33.76
C GLN A 602 -22.77 28.41 32.77
N ARG A 603 -23.71 27.48 32.62
CA ARG A 603 -25.12 27.71 32.34
C ARG A 603 -25.93 26.62 33.00
#